data_AF-A0A2D9Y1M5-F1
#
_entry.id   AF-A0A2D9Y1M5-F1
#
_cell.length_a   1.000
_cell.length_b   1.000
_cell.length_c   1.000
_cell.angle_alpha   90.00
_cell.angle_beta   90.00
_cell.angle_gamma   90.00
#
_symmetry.space_group_name_H-M   'P 1'
#
loop_
_entity.id
_entity.type
_entity.pdbx_description
1 polymer ?
#
loop_
_entity_poly.entity_id
_entity_poly.type
_entity_poly.pdbx_seq_one_letter_code
_entity_poly.pdbx_strand_id
1 'polypeptide(L)' 'MKIRLNPLASDIFITIYIVVSLFVRFYFENKTPISTMNSLVIGVCFVIILWALIKLKFLNPNWFGLFRNKEKK' A
#
# COMPACT_ATOMS: atom_id res chain seq x y z
N MET A 1 -20.97 0.74 13.15
CA MET A 1 -20.82 1.37 11.81
C MET A 1 -19.87 0.54 10.96
N LYS A 2 -20.30 0.05 9.80
CA LYS A 2 -19.43 -0.70 8.87
C LYS A 2 -18.69 0.31 7.97
N ILE A 3 -17.63 0.95 8.50
CA ILE A 3 -16.76 1.85 7.70
C ILE A 3 -15.92 0.95 6.79
N ARG A 4 -16.50 0.54 5.66
CA ARG A 4 -15.81 -0.23 4.62
C ARG A 4 -15.80 0.63 3.37
N LEU A 5 -14.60 1.01 2.93
CA LEU A 5 -14.43 1.69 1.65
C LEU A 5 -14.82 0.74 0.52
N ASN A 6 -15.41 1.30 -0.55
CA ASN A 6 -15.71 0.56 -1.77
C ASN A 6 -14.41 -0.09 -2.29
N PRO A 7 -14.44 -1.31 -2.85
CA PRO A 7 -13.20 -2.02 -3.17
C PRO A 7 -12.34 -1.30 -4.20
N LEU A 8 -12.97 -0.68 -5.21
CA LEU A 8 -12.27 0.18 -6.19
C LEU A 8 -11.62 1.40 -5.55
N ALA A 9 -12.29 2.04 -4.58
CA ALA A 9 -11.74 3.18 -3.87
C ALA A 9 -10.54 2.78 -3.00
N SER A 10 -10.59 1.59 -2.40
CA SER A 10 -9.46 1.02 -1.64
C SER A 10 -8.26 0.75 -2.55
N ASP A 11 -8.49 0.19 -3.74
CA ASP A 11 -7.43 -0.09 -4.71
C ASP A 11 -6.75 1.20 -5.21
N ILE A 12 -7.54 2.23 -5.53
CA ILE A 12 -7.02 3.54 -5.92
C ILE A 12 -6.23 4.18 -4.78
N PHE A 13 -6.74 4.13 -3.55
CA PHE A 13 -6.06 4.67 -2.39
C PHE A 13 -4.69 4.00 -2.15
N ILE A 14 -4.65 2.66 -2.20
CA ILE A 14 -3.41 1.89 -2.04
C ILE A 14 -2.41 2.25 -3.15
N THR A 15 -2.89 2.38 -4.39
CA THR A 15 -2.06 2.75 -5.54
C THR A 15 -1.43 4.13 -5.35
N ILE A 16 -2.24 5.13 -4.99
CA ILE A 16 -1.76 6.50 -4.72
C ILE A 16 -0.75 6.47 -3.56
N TYR A 17 -1.05 5.75 -2.49
CA TYR A 17 -0.15 5.62 -1.34
C TYR A 17 1.21 5.04 -1.72
N ILE A 18 1.25 3.98 -2.53
CA ILE A 18 2.50 3.37 -3.01
C ILE A 18 3.28 4.37 -3.87
N VAL A 19 2.62 5.06 -4.80
CA VAL A 19 3.28 6.05 -5.66
C VAL A 19 3.87 7.20 -4.84
N VAL A 20 3.11 7.74 -3.90
CA VAL A 20 3.58 8.84 -3.03
C VAL A 20 4.72 8.38 -2.13
N SER A 21 4.63 7.20 -1.51
CA SER A 21 5.68 6.68 -0.64
C SER A 21 6.99 6.42 -1.40
N LEU A 22 6.92 5.90 -2.63
CA LEU A 22 8.08 5.75 -3.51
C LEU A 22 8.67 7.10 -3.92
N PHE A 23 7.83 8.08 -4.27
CA PHE A 23 8.29 9.42 -4.62
C PHE A 23 9.04 10.09 -3.45
N VAL A 24 8.45 10.05 -2.26
CA VAL A 24 9.08 10.56 -1.03
C VAL A 24 10.39 9.83 -0.76
N ARG A 25 10.44 8.51 -0.95
CA ARG A 25 11.65 7.71 -0.76
C ARG A 25 12.78 8.17 -1.68
N PHE A 26 12.53 8.30 -2.98
CA PHE A 26 13.54 8.77 -3.93
C PHE A 26 13.98 10.21 -3.64
N TYR A 27 13.06 11.07 -3.22
CA TYR A 27 13.38 12.45 -2.86
C TYR A 27 14.29 12.54 -1.63
N PHE A 28 14.04 11.72 -0.60
CA PHE A 28 14.88 11.68 0.60
C PHE A 28 16.23 11.02 0.34
N GLU A 29 16.26 9.91 -0.40
CA GLU A 29 17.50 9.19 -0.74
C GLU A 29 18.48 10.06 -1.52
N ASN A 30 17.97 10.97 -2.36
CA ASN A 30 18.80 11.93 -3.08
C ASN A 30 19.35 13.08 -2.21
N LYS A 31 18.76 13.35 -1.04
CA LYS A 31 19.12 14.48 -0.18
C LYS A 31 19.94 14.09 1.04
N THR A 32 19.78 12.86 1.52
CA THR A 32 20.49 12.36 2.68
C THR A 32 21.14 11.02 2.36
N PRO A 33 22.44 10.83 2.67
CA PRO A 33 23.08 9.53 2.55
C PRO A 33 22.49 8.60 3.63
N ILE A 34 21.43 7.89 3.25
CA ILE A 34 20.79 6.88 4.09
C ILE A 34 21.50 5.54 3.94
N SER A 35 21.87 4.92 5.06
CA SER A 35 22.37 3.54 5.08
C SER A 35 21.32 2.58 4.52
N THR A 36 21.79 1.50 3.86
CA THR A 36 20.93 0.41 3.35
C THR A 36 19.98 -0.12 4.43
N MET A 37 20.45 -0.23 5.68
CA MET A 37 19.63 -0.72 6.80
C MET A 37 18.46 0.24 7.09
N ASN A 38 18.70 1.54 7.12
CA ASN A 38 17.65 2.53 7.34
C ASN A 38 16.62 2.51 6.21
N SER A 39 17.07 2.37 4.96
CA SER A 39 16.19 2.28 3.78
C SER A 39 15.26 1.06 3.85
N LEU A 40 15.77 -0.09 4.32
CA LEU A 40 14.96 -1.29 4.55
C LEU A 40 13.92 -1.09 5.65
N VAL A 41 14.33 -0.54 6.79
CA VAL A 41 13.42 -0.29 7.93
C VAL A 41 12.28 0.65 7.52
N ILE A 42 12.60 1.74 6.81
CA ILE A 42 11.60 2.70 6.32
C ILE A 42 10.63 2.02 5.34
N GLY A 43 11.15 1.20 4.42
CA GLY A 43 10.32 0.44 3.48
C GLY A 43 9.37 -0.52 4.20
N VAL A 44 9.85 -1.27 5.18
CA VAL A 44 9.03 -2.17 6.00
C VAL A 44 7.95 -1.41 6.77
N CYS A 45 8.28 -0.24 7.34
CA CYS A 45 7.30 0.61 8.02
C CYS A 45 6.14 1.03 7.08
N PHE A 46 6.43 1.42 5.83
CA PHE A 46 5.38 1.75 4.87
C PHE A 46 4.47 0.56 4.53
N VAL A 47 5.03 -0.65 4.42
CA VAL A 47 4.24 -1.86 4.17
C VAL A 47 3.37 -2.23 5.37
N ILE A 48 3.89 -2.10 6.60
CA ILE A 48 3.14 -2.38 7.84
C ILE A 48 1.91 -1.49 7.97
N ILE A 49 1.99 -0.22 7.58
CA ILE A 49 0.85 0.71 7.60
C ILE A 49 -0.28 0.18 6.71
N LEU A 50 0.02 -0.19 5.45
CA LEU A 50 -0.95 -0.79 4.54
C LEU A 50 -1.54 -2.09 5.10
N TRP A 51 -0.68 -2.94 5.66
CA TRP A 51 -1.11 -4.20 6.28
C TRP A 51 -2.09 -3.96 7.43
N ALA A 52 -1.81 -3.00 8.31
CA ALA A 52 -2.69 -2.64 9.42
C ALA A 52 -4.04 -2.13 8.93
N LEU A 53 -4.06 -1.24 7.93
CA LEU A 53 -5.29 -0.70 7.33
C LEU A 53 -6.17 -1.80 6.69
N ILE A 54 -5.56 -2.80 6.06
CA ILE A 54 -6.26 -3.97 5.50
C ILE A 54 -6.76 -4.87 6.64
N LYS A 55 -5.92 -5.16 7.65
CA LYS A 55 -6.25 -6.01 8.79
C LYS A 55 -7.43 -5.45 9.61
N LEU A 56 -7.48 -4.13 9.78
CA LEU A 56 -8.57 -3.41 10.45
C LEU A 56 -9.87 -3.35 9.60
N LYS A 57 -9.88 -3.95 8.41
CA LYS A 57 -10.99 -3.92 7.43
C LYS A 57 -11.42 -2.51 7.01
N PHE A 58 -10.54 -1.52 7.20
CA PHE A 58 -10.75 -0.16 6.73
C PHE A 58 -10.61 -0.11 5.20
N LEU A 59 -9.53 -0.73 4.68
CA LEU A 59 -9.33 -0.98 3.26
C LEU A 59 -9.87 -2.37 2.90
N ASN A 60 -10.62 -2.46 1.81
CA ASN A 60 -11.14 -3.72 1.28
C ASN A 60 -10.71 -3.88 -0.19
N PRO A 61 -9.40 -4.06 -0.47
CA PRO A 61 -8.89 -4.09 -1.83
C PRO A 61 -9.50 -5.25 -2.62
N ASN A 62 -9.87 -4.97 -3.87
CA ASN A 62 -10.25 -5.98 -4.87
C ASN A 62 -9.09 -6.24 -5.85
N TRP A 63 -7.96 -5.53 -5.68
CA TRP A 63 -6.79 -5.61 -6.54
C TRP A 63 -7.14 -5.47 -8.02
N PHE A 64 -8.01 -4.51 -8.34
CA PHE A 64 -8.53 -4.29 -9.69
C PHE A 64 -9.19 -5.55 -10.31
N GLY A 65 -9.68 -6.47 -9.48
CA GLY A 65 -10.27 -7.74 -9.92
C GLY A 65 -9.26 -8.77 -10.42
N LEU A 66 -7.95 -8.58 -10.21
CA LEU A 66 -6.88 -9.50 -10.65
C LEU A 66 -7.00 -10.89 -10.00
N PHE A 67 -7.49 -10.96 -8.76
CA PHE A 67 -7.65 -12.23 -8.04
C PHE A 67 -9.02 -12.88 -8.22
N ARG A 68 -9.80 -12.46 -9.23
CA ARG A 68 -11.04 -13.14 -9.58
C ARG A 68 -10.68 -14.50 -10.18
N ASN A 69 -10.63 -15.52 -9.33
CA ASN A 69 -10.53 -16.91 -9.74
C ASN A 69 -11.65 -17.12 -10.78
N LYS A 70 -11.27 -17.44 -12.02
CA LYS A 70 -12.25 -17.84 -13.02
C LYS A 70 -12.80 -19.17 -12.51
N GLU A 71 -13.91 -19.12 -11.79
CA GLU A 71 -14.70 -20.33 -11.57
C GLU A 71 -14.96 -20.91 -12.96
N LYS A 72 -14.39 -22.11 -13.15
CA LYS A 72 -14.47 -22.86 -14.39
C LYS A 72 -15.95 -23.00 -14.72
N LYS A 73 -16.31 -22.47 -15.89
CA LYS A 73 -17.62 -22.66 -16.50
C LYS A 73 -17.86 -24.14 -16.76
#